data_AF-A0A382T6D5-F1
#
_entry.id   AF-A0A382T6D5-F1
#
_cell.length_a   1.000
_cell.length_b   1.000
_cell.length_c   1.000
_cell.angle_alpha   90.00
_cell.angle_beta   90.00
_cell.angle_gamma   90.00
#
_symmetry.space_group_name_H-M   'P 1'
#
loop_
_entity.id
_entity.type
_entity.pdbx_description
1 polymer ?
#
loop_
_entity_poly.entity_id
_entity_poly.type
_entity_poly.pdbx_seq_one_letter_code
_entity_poly.pdbx_strand_id
1 'polypeptide(L)' 'MIKIAPSILAANLLDLKNEVLKVDQAGVEYIHIDVMDGH' A
#
# COMPACT_ATOMS: atom_id res chain seq x y z
N MET A 1 -5.76 10.20 17.06
CA MET A 1 -4.95 9.00 16.77
C MET A 1 -4.33 9.21 15.39
N ILE A 2 -3.03 8.97 15.22
CA ILE A 2 -2.34 9.17 13.93
C ILE A 2 -2.49 7.87 13.11
N LYS A 3 -2.85 7.99 11.84
CA LYS A 3 -2.98 6.88 10.88
C LYS A 3 -1.91 7.01 9.80
N ILE A 4 -1.29 5.90 9.42
CA ILE A 4 -0.30 5.82 8.34
C ILE A 4 -0.86 4.88 7.26
N ALA A 5 -0.84 5.31 6.01
CA ALA A 5 -1.36 4.55 4.87
C ALA A 5 -0.31 4.52 3.74
N PRO A 6 0.49 3.45 3.62
CA PRO A 6 1.46 3.32 2.53
C PRO A 6 0.75 3.25 1.17
N SER A 7 1.28 3.96 0.16
CA SER A 7 0.76 3.86 -1.21
C SER A 7 1.19 2.56 -1.87
N ILE A 8 0.22 1.79 -2.35
CA ILE A 8 0.49 0.56 -3.12
C ILE A 8 1.10 0.85 -4.49
N LEU A 9 0.90 2.07 -5.03
CA LEU A 9 1.50 2.49 -6.30
C LEU A 9 3.03 2.54 -6.21
N ALA A 10 3.58 2.79 -5.02
CA ALA A 10 5.03 2.82 -4.77
C ALA A 10 5.63 1.43 -4.49
N ALA A 11 4.82 0.38 -4.40
CA ALA A 11 5.27 -0.97 -4.08
C ALA A 11 5.86 -1.69 -5.30
N ASN A 12 6.59 -2.79 -5.05
CA ASN A 12 6.93 -3.72 -6.12
C ASN A 12 5.68 -4.49 -6.60
N LEU A 13 5.04 -4.02 -7.68
CA LEU A 13 3.80 -4.60 -8.21
C LEU A 13 3.96 -6.05 -8.70
N LEU A 14 5.18 -6.50 -9.04
CA LEU A 14 5.45 -7.88 -9.42
C LEU A 14 5.46 -8.83 -8.21
N ASP A 15 5.52 -8.32 -6.99
CA ASP A 15 5.55 -9.08 -5.74
C ASP A 15 4.55 -8.52 -4.71
N LEU A 16 3.34 -8.19 -5.19
CA LEU A 16 2.31 -7.51 -4.40
C LEU A 16 1.97 -8.24 -3.09
N LYS A 17 2.00 -9.58 -3.12
CA LYS A 17 1.73 -10.41 -1.93
C LYS A 17 2.71 -10.08 -0.79
N ASN A 18 4.01 -10.08 -1.07
CA ASN A 18 5.01 -9.83 -0.04
C ASN A 18 5.03 -8.36 0.40
N GLU A 19 4.79 -7.43 -0.54
CA GLU A 19 4.68 -6.00 -0.23
C GLU A 19 3.50 -5.71 0.72
N VAL A 20 2.34 -6.33 0.49
CA VAL A 20 1.16 -6.22 1.37
C VAL A 20 1.45 -6.84 2.74
N LEU A 21 2.02 -8.05 2.79
CA LEU A 21 2.37 -8.71 4.06
C LEU A 21 3.37 -7.90 4.89
N LYS A 22 4.32 -7.24 4.23
CA LYS A 22 5.31 -6.39 4.89
C LYS A 22 4.67 -5.20 5.60
N VAL A 23 3.71 -4.52 4.97
CA VAL A 23 3.03 -3.37 5.59
C VAL A 23 2.00 -3.80 6.64
N ASP A 24 1.31 -4.91 6.43
CA ASP A 24 0.41 -5.52 7.44
C ASP A 24 1.17 -5.88 8.73
N GLN A 25 2.34 -6.52 8.59
CA GLN A 25 3.23 -6.81 9.73
C GLN A 25 3.79 -5.55 10.39
N ALA A 26 3.87 -4.43 9.68
CA ALA A 26 4.25 -3.13 10.25
C ALA A 26 3.11 -2.46 11.04
N GLY A 27 1.91 -3.06 11.07
CA GLY A 27 0.77 -2.60 11.85
C GLY A 27 0.01 -1.42 11.23
N VAL A 28 0.08 -1.26 9.90
CA VAL A 28 -0.69 -0.22 9.22
C VAL A 28 -2.16 -0.61 9.14
N GLU A 29 -3.04 0.37 9.33
CA GLU A 29 -4.49 0.15 9.30
C GLU A 29 -5.06 0.26 7.88
N TYR A 30 -4.38 1.00 7.00
CA TYR A 30 -4.84 1.27 5.63
C TYR A 30 -3.73 1.11 4.61
N ILE A 31 -4.15 0.78 3.39
CA ILE A 31 -3.35 0.87 2.17
C ILE A 31 -3.93 2.01 1.35
N HIS A 32 -3.08 2.95 0.95
CA HIS A 32 -3.45 4.03 0.04
C HIS A 32 -3.42 3.51 -1.40
N ILE A 33 -4.53 3.67 -2.13
CA ILE A 33 -4.68 3.20 -3.51
C ILE A 33 -4.86 4.42 -4.40
N ASP A 34 -3.86 4.69 -5.23
CA ASP A 34 -3.90 5.73 -6.24
C ASP A 34 -4.64 5.20 -7.48
N VAL A 35 -5.79 5.79 -7.79
CA VAL A 35 -6.56 5.48 -9.00
C VAL A 35 -6.27 6.56 -10.05
N MET A 36 -5.81 6.13 -11.22
CA MET A 36 -5.52 7.01 -12.36
C MET A 36 -6.29 6.50 -13.57
N ASP A 37 -7.13 7.35 -14.16
CA ASP A 37 -7.93 7.04 -15.36
C ASP A 37 -7.22 7.41 -16.66
N GLY A 38 -6.15 8.20 -16.58
CA GLY A 38 -5.32 8.59 -17.71
C GLY A 38 -6.01 9.51 -18.72
N HIS A 39 -7.11 10.17 -18.31
CA HIS A 39 -7.83 11.14 -19.12
C HIS A 39 -7.34 12.57 -18.88
#